data_AF-A0A2R6PMZ8-F1
#
_entry.id   AF-A0A2R6PMZ8-F1
#
_cell.length_a   1.000
_cell.length_b   1.000
_cell.length_c   1.000
_cell.angle_alpha   90.00
_cell.angle_beta   90.00
_cell.angle_gamma   90.00
#
_symmetry.space_group_name_H-M   'P 1'
#
loop_
_entity.id
_entity.type
_entity.pdbx_description
1 polymer ?
#
loop_
_entity_poly.entity_id
_entity_poly.type
_entity_poly.pdbx_seq_one_letter_code
_entity_poly.pdbx_strand_id
1 'polypeptide(L)'
;MLVVFFIPLVLISIYEAELDPAKNVWVKEWLSHPDQGLDDTPEYRDPVVDGPDAERGFKISVTSYDDLVKVFPDTTHVSPFDMCVRAAERTDGCN
;
A
#
# COMPACT_ATOMS: atom_id res chain seq x y z
N MET A 1 17.86 -15.63 30.63
CA MET A 1 16.82 -14.98 29.81
C MET A 1 17.15 -14.99 28.32
N LEU A 2 18.41 -14.76 27.91
CA LEU A 2 18.79 -14.80 26.49
C LEU A 2 18.50 -16.16 25.82
N VAL A 3 18.81 -17.28 26.46
CA VAL A 3 18.59 -18.62 25.88
C VAL A 3 17.10 -18.94 25.66
N VAL A 4 16.21 -18.54 26.59
CA VAL A 4 14.79 -18.87 26.55
C VAL A 4 14.01 -18.00 25.55
N PHE A 5 14.50 -16.79 25.27
CA PHE A 5 13.85 -15.88 24.31
C PHE A 5 14.55 -15.86 22.95
N PHE A 6 15.88 -15.87 22.92
CA PHE A 6 16.63 -15.66 21.68
C PHE A 6 16.68 -16.91 20.81
N ILE A 7 16.89 -18.10 21.39
CA ILE A 7 16.93 -19.36 20.62
C ILE A 7 15.60 -19.63 19.90
N PRO A 8 14.42 -19.59 20.56
CA PRO A 8 13.17 -19.82 19.84
C PRO A 8 12.88 -18.73 18.80
N LEU A 9 13.19 -17.46 19.07
CA LEU A 9 12.97 -16.38 18.10
C LEU A 9 13.87 -16.50 16.86
N VAL A 10 15.13 -16.91 17.02
CA VAL A 10 16.05 -17.13 15.89
C VAL A 10 15.62 -18.35 15.06
N LEU A 11 15.12 -19.40 15.69
CA LEU A 11 14.61 -20.56 14.96
C LEU A 11 13.37 -20.21 14.13
N ILE A 12 12.45 -19.42 14.68
CA ILE A 12 11.25 -18.96 13.97
C ILE A 12 11.64 -18.01 12.83
N SER A 13 12.58 -17.09 13.05
CA SER A 13 12.98 -16.16 12.00
C SER A 13 13.70 -16.84 10.82
N ILE A 14 14.52 -17.86 11.08
CA ILE A 14 15.14 -18.66 10.02
C ILE A 14 14.07 -19.49 9.29
N TYR A 15 13.13 -20.08 10.03
CA TYR A 15 12.00 -20.80 9.43
C TYR A 15 11.15 -19.90 8.53
N GLU A 16 10.86 -18.67 8.94
CA GLU A 16 10.15 -17.69 8.12
C GLU A 16 10.98 -17.21 6.92
N ALA A 17 12.30 -17.08 7.05
CA ALA A 17 13.18 -16.69 5.94
C ALA A 17 13.23 -17.73 4.81
N GLU A 18 13.08 -19.02 5.13
CA GLU A 18 13.01 -20.10 4.13
C GLU A 18 11.59 -20.36 3.61
N LEU A 19 10.57 -19.81 4.28
CA LEU A 19 9.18 -19.97 3.88
C LEU A 19 8.90 -19.11 2.63
N ASP A 20 8.99 -19.75 1.46
CA ASP A 20 8.56 -19.14 0.20
C ASP A 20 7.09 -18.66 0.30
N PRO A 21 6.82 -17.35 0.16
CA PRO A 21 5.46 -16.80 0.19
C PRO A 21 4.54 -17.43 -0.86
N ALA A 22 5.09 -17.96 -1.96
CA ALA A 22 4.33 -18.62 -3.01
C ALA A 22 3.76 -19.99 -2.58
N LYS A 23 4.39 -20.66 -1.60
CA LYS A 23 3.95 -21.99 -1.13
C LYS A 23 2.93 -21.93 -0.01
N ASN A 24 2.83 -20.81 0.71
CA ASN A 24 1.99 -20.67 1.91
C ASN A 24 0.84 -19.69 1.69
N VAL A 25 0.09 -19.90 0.60
CA VAL A 25 -1.14 -19.14 0.29
C VAL A 25 -2.09 -19.09 1.48
N TRP A 26 -2.16 -20.17 2.28
CA TRP A 26 -2.99 -20.23 3.48
C TRP A 26 -2.58 -19.24 4.58
N VAL A 27 -1.29 -19.01 4.80
CA VAL A 27 -0.82 -18.01 5.79
C VAL A 27 -1.12 -16.60 5.29
N LYS A 28 -0.92 -16.36 3.98
CA LYS A 28 -1.29 -15.10 3.33
C LYS A 28 -2.79 -14.83 3.46
N GLU A 29 -3.63 -15.82 3.17
CA GLU A 29 -5.10 -15.72 3.27
C GLU A 29 -5.57 -15.49 4.72
N TRP A 30 -4.90 -16.10 5.69
CA TRP A 30 -5.25 -15.95 7.10
C TRP A 30 -4.84 -14.59 7.68
N LEU A 31 -3.73 -14.02 7.21
CA LEU A 31 -3.24 -12.70 7.63
C LEU A 31 -3.78 -11.55 6.76
N SER A 32 -4.21 -11.82 5.53
CA SER A 32 -4.96 -10.87 4.72
C SER A 32 -6.33 -10.69 5.34
N HIS A 33 -6.66 -9.46 5.71
CA HIS A 33 -8.03 -9.18 6.09
C HIS A 33 -8.94 -9.24 4.86
N PRO A 34 -10.18 -9.73 4.98
CA PRO A 34 -11.15 -9.77 3.89
C PRO A 34 -11.59 -8.38 3.39
N ASP A 35 -11.18 -7.30 4.07
CA ASP A 35 -11.40 -5.91 3.68
C ASP A 35 -10.21 -5.28 2.93
N GLN A 36 -9.13 -6.05 2.70
CA GLN A 36 -8.14 -5.71 1.69
C GLN A 36 -8.84 -5.89 0.35
N GLY A 37 -9.51 -4.80 -0.09
CA GLY A 37 -10.20 -4.74 -1.37
C GLY A 37 -9.33 -5.35 -2.46
N LEU A 38 -9.97 -6.10 -3.36
CA LEU A 38 -9.31 -6.75 -4.49
C LEU A 38 -8.34 -5.77 -5.15
N ASP A 39 -7.03 -6.08 -5.04
CA ASP A 39 -5.92 -5.29 -5.57
C ASP A 39 -6.26 -4.80 -6.99
N ASP A 40 -6.32 -3.49 -7.17
CA ASP A 40 -6.51 -2.80 -8.45
C ASP A 40 -7.83 -3.05 -9.21
N THR A 41 -8.91 -3.41 -8.52
CA THR A 41 -10.23 -3.42 -9.16
C THR A 41 -10.81 -2.00 -9.30
N PRO A 42 -11.46 -1.66 -10.45
CA PRO A 42 -11.96 -0.31 -10.71
C PRO A 42 -13.03 0.13 -9.71
N GLU A 43 -13.76 -0.82 -9.14
CA GLU A 43 -14.80 -0.62 -8.12
C GLU A 43 -14.24 -0.09 -6.79
N TYR A 44 -13.01 -0.45 -6.44
CA TYR A 44 -12.32 0.04 -5.24
C TYR A 44 -11.50 1.30 -5.50
N ARG A 45 -11.11 1.52 -6.76
CA ARG A 45 -10.31 2.66 -7.20
C ARG A 45 -11.10 3.97 -7.14
N ASP A 46 -12.36 3.95 -7.59
CA ASP A 46 -13.28 5.08 -7.50
C ASP A 46 -14.69 4.57 -7.06
N PRO A 47 -14.93 4.43 -5.75
CA PRO A 47 -16.18 3.89 -5.25
C PRO A 47 -17.36 4.83 -5.51
N VAL A 48 -18.51 4.25 -5.87
CA VAL A 48 -19.75 4.98 -6.08
C VAL A 48 -20.46 5.16 -4.73
N VAL A 49 -21.05 6.34 -4.51
CA VAL A 49 -21.92 6.56 -3.35
C VAL A 49 -23.28 5.93 -3.65
N ASP A 50 -23.76 5.09 -2.75
CA ASP A 50 -25.10 4.53 -2.81
C ASP A 50 -26.06 5.20 -1.81
N GLY A 51 -27.36 5.12 -2.09
CA GLY A 51 -28.42 5.53 -1.18
C GLY A 51 -28.72 7.03 -1.18
N PRO A 52 -29.27 7.59 -0.08
CA PRO A 52 -29.79 8.96 -0.04
C PRO A 52 -28.70 10.02 -0.26
N ASP A 53 -27.43 9.68 -0.02
CA ASP A 53 -26.31 10.59 -0.24
C ASP A 53 -25.90 10.67 -1.73
N ALA A 54 -26.21 9.63 -2.53
CA ALA A 54 -26.05 9.66 -3.98
C ALA A 54 -27.07 10.62 -4.63
N GLU A 55 -28.32 10.60 -4.15
CA GLU A 55 -29.39 11.49 -4.61
C GLU A 55 -29.13 12.96 -4.25
N ARG A 56 -28.38 13.19 -3.16
CA ARG A 56 -27.91 14.51 -2.75
C ARG A 56 -26.65 14.95 -3.49
N GLY A 57 -26.12 14.12 -4.39
CA GLY A 57 -24.98 14.42 -5.26
C GLY A 57 -23.61 14.35 -4.60
N PHE A 58 -23.48 13.67 -3.46
CA PHE A 58 -22.19 13.50 -2.80
C PHE A 58 -21.29 12.52 -3.54
N LYS A 59 -19.98 12.78 -3.51
CA LYS A 59 -18.93 11.92 -4.04
C LYS A 59 -17.90 11.67 -2.95
N ILE A 60 -17.35 10.45 -2.89
CA ILE A 60 -16.36 10.05 -1.87
C ILE A 60 -15.00 10.69 -2.15
N SER A 61 -14.54 10.66 -3.40
CA SER A 61 -13.28 11.28 -3.82
C SER A 61 -13.54 12.64 -4.49
N VAL A 62 -12.76 13.65 -4.09
CA VAL A 62 -12.77 14.99 -4.71
C VAL A 62 -12.08 14.96 -6.08
N THR A 63 -11.14 14.04 -6.27
CA THR A 63 -10.31 13.86 -7.46
C THR A 63 -10.29 12.38 -7.82
N SER A 64 -10.40 12.05 -9.11
CA SER A 64 -10.35 10.67 -9.58
C SER A 64 -8.95 10.08 -9.41
N TYR A 65 -8.89 8.76 -9.33
CA TYR A 65 -7.62 8.05 -9.22
C TYR A 65 -6.64 8.39 -10.36
N ASP A 66 -7.12 8.46 -11.61
CA ASP A 66 -6.28 8.74 -12.77
C ASP A 66 -5.61 10.12 -12.71
N ASP A 67 -6.26 11.10 -12.10
CA ASP A 67 -5.68 12.43 -11.93
C ASP A 67 -4.70 12.46 -10.75
N LEU A 68 -4.92 11.66 -9.72
CA LEU A 68 -3.97 11.48 -8.62
C LEU A 68 -2.68 10.82 -9.11
N VAL A 69 -2.77 9.75 -9.92
CA VAL A 69 -1.60 8.99 -10.42
C VAL A 69 -0.67 9.87 -11.26
N LYS A 70 -1.22 10.81 -12.05
CA LYS A 70 -0.42 11.74 -12.87
C LYS A 70 0.46 12.69 -12.06
N VAL A 71 0.09 12.97 -10.80
CA VAL A 71 0.88 13.83 -9.91
C VAL A 71 2.08 13.08 -9.33
N PHE A 72 2.01 11.75 -9.28
CA PHE A 72 3.10 10.93 -8.78
C PHE A 72 4.16 10.75 -9.88
N PRO A 73 5.43 11.08 -9.60
CA PRO A 73 6.51 10.78 -10.51
C PRO A 73 6.67 9.26 -10.62
N ASP A 74 6.89 8.76 -11.84
CA ASP A 74 7.03 7.33 -12.13
C ASP A 74 8.26 6.77 -11.40
N THR A 75 8.02 5.99 -10.33
CA THR A 75 9.06 5.48 -9.42
C THR A 75 9.88 4.34 -10.03
N THR A 76 9.42 3.78 -11.16
CA THR A 76 10.05 2.64 -11.83
C THR A 76 11.33 3.02 -12.58
N HIS A 77 11.50 4.31 -12.91
CA HIS A 77 12.59 4.81 -13.75
C HIS A 77 13.47 5.89 -13.08
N VAL A 78 13.20 6.26 -11.83
CA VAL A 78 13.99 7.28 -11.12
C VAL A 78 15.14 6.67 -10.35
N SER A 79 16.36 7.10 -10.69
CA SER A 79 17.54 6.84 -9.87
C SER A 79 17.36 7.46 -8.47
N PRO A 80 17.93 6.89 -7.39
CA PRO A 80 17.80 7.41 -6.03
C PRO A 80 18.20 8.89 -5.89
N PHE A 81 19.06 9.38 -6.79
CA PHE A 81 19.54 10.75 -6.83
C PHE A 81 18.46 11.74 -7.29
N ASP A 82 17.61 11.34 -8.24
CA ASP A 82 16.58 12.21 -8.83
C ASP A 82 15.39 12.43 -7.88
N MET A 83 15.18 11.50 -6.93
CA MET A 83 14.16 11.60 -5.89
C MET A 83 14.52 12.63 -4.81
N CYS A 84 15.82 12.76 -4.48
CA CYS A 84 16.31 13.69 -3.46
C CYS A 84 16.27 15.14 -3.94
N VAL A 85 16.60 15.38 -5.23
CA VAL A 85 16.54 16.70 -5.86
C VAL A 85 15.09 17.21 -5.94
N ARG A 86 14.13 16.35 -6.32
CA ARG A 86 12.71 16.74 -6.38
C ARG A 86 12.05 16.93 -5.00
N ALA A 87 12.52 16.23 -3.97
CA ALA A 87 12.05 16.46 -2.60
C ALA A 87 12.46 17.85 -2.10
N ALA A 88 13.64 18.34 -2.50
CA ALA A 88 14.11 19.68 -2.17
C ALA A 88 13.33 20.79 -2.92
N GLU A 89 12.98 20.58 -4.20
CA GLU A 89 12.20 21.57 -4.96
C GLU A 89 10.76 21.74 -4.43
N ARG A 90 10.18 20.70 -3.81
CA ARG A 90 8.82 20.75 -3.24
C ARG A 90 8.72 21.55 -1.94
N THR A 91 9.84 21.75 -1.21
CA THR A 91 9.84 22.55 0.03
C THR A 91 9.95 24.06 -0.21
N ASP A 92 10.41 24.49 -1.39
CA ASP A 92 10.63 25.90 -1.70
C ASP A 92 9.37 26.61 -2.25
N GLY A 93 8.31 25.85 -2.54
CA GLY A 93 7.03 26.35 -3.08
C GLY A 93 5.96 26.67 -2.03
N CYS A 94 6.23 26.50 -0.73
CA CYS A 94 5.34 26.94 0.34
C CYS A 94 5.75 28.33 0.84
N ASN A 95 5.34 29.38 0.13
CA ASN A 95 5.14 30.71 0.70
C ASN A 95 3.91 31.36 0.06
#